data_AF-A0A7X8KLV7-F1
#
_entry.id   AF-A0A7X8KLV7-F1
#
_cell.length_a   1.000
_cell.length_b   1.000
_cell.length_c   1.000
_cell.angle_alpha   90.00
_cell.angle_beta   90.00
_cell.angle_gamma   90.00
#
_symmetry.space_group_name_H-M   'P 1'
#
loop_
_entity.id
_entity.type
_entity.pdbx_description
1 polymer ?
#
loop_
_entity_poly.entity_id
_entity_poly.type
_entity_poly.pdbx_seq_one_letter_code
_entity_poly.pdbx_strand_id
1 'polypeptide(L)'
;MSPENNQETEAFSETLPQPPDVIPQWAVQESREWQRLSEFNILAKAEEITGLSLELMFEQLPDGVWGIHIVRGKRGRIYINASLPLIWRRFAIFHETYHLLNHRKGHRFWTHTFVSMESFENRADTFAWAAIWPEWSEGDYRDWA
;
A
#
# COMPACT_ATOMS: atom_id res chain seq x y z
N MET A 1 -31.49 -31.19 -0.10
CA MET A 1 -31.60 -29.85 0.51
C MET A 1 -30.40 -29.71 1.42
N SER A 2 -29.33 -29.12 0.91
CA SER A 2 -28.13 -28.81 1.68
C SER A 2 -28.29 -27.39 2.21
N PRO A 3 -27.93 -27.09 3.46
CA PRO A 3 -27.97 -25.71 3.93
C PRO A 3 -26.80 -24.97 3.28
N GLU A 4 -27.13 -23.87 2.61
CA GLU A 4 -26.19 -22.90 2.08
C GLU A 4 -25.43 -22.28 3.26
N ASN A 5 -24.12 -22.51 3.28
CA ASN A 5 -23.20 -21.91 4.23
C ASN A 5 -22.95 -20.46 3.78
N ASN A 6 -23.84 -19.54 4.17
CA ASN A 6 -23.57 -18.11 4.13
C ASN A 6 -22.50 -17.80 5.17
N GLN A 7 -21.23 -17.93 4.78
CA GLN A 7 -20.15 -17.24 5.46
C GLN A 7 -20.33 -15.75 5.16
N GLU A 8 -21.10 -15.09 6.01
CA GLU A 8 -21.06 -13.65 6.17
C GLU A 8 -19.62 -13.29 6.56
N THR A 9 -18.85 -12.82 5.58
CA THR A 9 -17.59 -12.13 5.81
C THR A 9 -17.94 -10.97 6.72
N GLU A 10 -17.53 -11.01 7.99
CA GLU A 10 -17.62 -9.85 8.88
C GLU A 10 -16.87 -8.72 8.18
N ALA A 11 -17.65 -7.81 7.61
CA ALA A 11 -17.14 -6.68 6.88
C ALA A 11 -16.30 -5.86 7.84
N PHE A 12 -15.09 -5.49 7.41
CA PHE A 12 -14.23 -4.50 8.05
C PHE A 12 -15.08 -3.22 8.26
N SER A 13 -15.74 -3.11 9.42
CA SER A 13 -16.71 -2.06 9.77
C SER A 13 -16.01 -0.89 10.46
N GLU A 14 -14.78 -0.63 10.09
CA GLU A 14 -14.13 0.64 10.32
C GLU A 14 -14.20 1.41 9.00
N THR A 15 -14.68 2.66 9.06
CA THR A 15 -14.80 3.52 7.88
C THR A 15 -13.41 3.73 7.28
N LEU A 16 -13.10 2.94 6.26
CA LEU A 16 -11.87 3.05 5.52
C LEU A 16 -11.74 4.48 4.95
N PRO A 17 -10.60 5.18 5.17
CA PRO A 17 -10.50 6.61 4.89
C PRO A 17 -10.74 6.91 3.42
N GLN A 18 -11.48 7.97 3.11
CA GLN A 18 -11.70 8.37 1.72
C GLN A 18 -10.43 9.05 1.16
N PRO A 19 -10.24 9.03 -0.17
CA PRO A 19 -9.18 9.82 -0.79
C PRO A 19 -9.33 11.31 -0.44
N PRO A 20 -8.21 12.06 -0.43
CA PRO A 20 -8.27 13.51 -0.27
C PRO A 20 -9.01 14.16 -1.44
N ASP A 21 -9.71 15.27 -1.17
CA ASP A 21 -10.43 16.05 -2.20
C ASP A 21 -9.52 16.50 -3.35
N VAL A 22 -8.25 16.79 -3.02
CA VAL A 22 -7.23 17.19 -3.98
C VAL A 22 -5.93 16.45 -3.68
N ILE A 23 -5.45 15.70 -4.68
CA ILE A 23 -4.12 15.09 -4.63
C ILE A 23 -3.08 16.18 -4.96
N PRO A 24 -2.10 16.44 -4.08
CA PRO A 24 -1.10 17.46 -4.32
C PRO A 24 -0.18 17.10 -5.50
N GLN A 25 0.29 18.12 -6.20
CA GLN A 25 1.03 17.96 -7.46
C GLN A 25 2.29 17.09 -7.32
N TRP A 26 2.99 17.18 -6.18
CA TRP A 26 4.18 16.35 -5.93
C TRP A 26 3.84 14.86 -5.97
N ALA A 27 2.71 14.46 -5.38
CA ALA A 27 2.29 13.07 -5.33
C ALA A 27 1.87 12.57 -6.70
N VAL A 28 1.15 13.41 -7.48
CA VAL A 28 0.81 13.11 -8.87
C VAL A 28 2.06 12.88 -9.73
N GLN A 29 3.10 13.68 -9.53
CA GLN A 29 4.35 13.55 -10.28
C GLN A 29 5.12 12.29 -9.86
N GLU A 30 5.27 12.04 -8.56
CA GLU A 30 5.99 10.89 -8.02
C GLU A 30 5.27 9.56 -8.33
N SER A 31 3.95 9.52 -8.29
CA SER A 31 3.15 8.31 -8.50
C SER A 31 2.93 7.96 -9.97
N ARG A 32 3.19 8.90 -10.89
CA ARG A 32 2.86 8.73 -12.32
C ARG A 32 3.40 7.45 -12.93
N GLU A 33 4.63 7.07 -12.59
CA GLU A 33 5.27 5.86 -13.12
C GLU A 33 4.84 4.57 -12.41
N TRP A 34 4.02 4.68 -11.36
CA TRP A 34 3.52 3.57 -10.56
C TRP A 34 2.08 3.20 -10.90
N GLN A 35 1.33 4.13 -11.50
CA GLN A 35 -0.05 3.93 -11.91
C GLN A 35 -0.21 2.74 -12.85
N ARG A 36 -1.27 1.94 -12.64
CA ARG A 36 -1.65 0.79 -13.47
C ARG A 36 -0.59 -0.31 -13.62
N LEU A 37 0.44 -0.33 -12.78
CA LEU A 37 1.42 -1.42 -12.79
C LEU A 37 0.82 -2.70 -12.19
N SER A 38 1.08 -3.87 -12.75
CA SER A 38 0.78 -5.13 -12.03
C SER A 38 1.57 -5.20 -10.73
N GLU A 39 1.14 -6.03 -9.78
CA GLU A 39 1.87 -6.28 -8.53
C GLU A 39 3.33 -6.68 -8.81
N PHE A 40 3.54 -7.55 -9.80
CA PHE A 40 4.87 -7.92 -10.27
C PHE A 40 5.70 -6.70 -10.72
N ASN A 41 5.12 -5.81 -11.52
CA ASN A 41 5.83 -4.63 -12.02
C ASN A 41 6.11 -3.61 -10.90
N ILE A 42 5.22 -3.49 -9.91
CA ILE A 42 5.45 -2.67 -8.71
C ILE A 42 6.67 -3.21 -7.96
N LEU A 43 6.70 -4.51 -7.68
CA LEU A 43 7.82 -5.14 -6.98
C LEU A 43 9.12 -4.98 -7.77
N ALA A 44 9.13 -5.30 -9.06
CA ALA A 44 10.33 -5.21 -9.89
C ALA A 44 10.91 -3.78 -9.91
N LYS A 45 10.05 -2.76 -10.05
CA LYS A 45 10.48 -1.35 -10.01
C LYS A 45 11.02 -0.97 -8.61
N ALA A 46 10.37 -1.42 -7.54
CA ALA A 46 10.84 -1.18 -6.18
C ALA A 46 12.17 -1.89 -5.88
N GLU A 47 12.36 -3.11 -6.37
CA GLU A 47 13.64 -3.85 -6.30
C GLU A 47 14.75 -3.10 -7.03
N GLU A 48 14.50 -2.58 -8.23
CA GLU A 48 15.47 -1.80 -9.01
C GLU A 48 15.92 -0.54 -8.25
N ILE A 49 14.99 0.20 -7.64
CA ILE A 49 15.28 1.45 -6.92
C ILE A 49 15.98 1.17 -5.59
N THR A 50 15.54 0.16 -4.84
CA THR A 50 16.02 -0.11 -3.48
C THR A 50 17.26 -1.00 -3.44
N GLY A 51 17.46 -1.85 -4.44
CA GLY A 51 18.43 -2.93 -4.44
C GLY A 51 18.07 -4.11 -3.53
N LEU A 52 16.83 -4.15 -3.01
CA LEU A 52 16.28 -5.28 -2.27
C LEU A 52 15.75 -6.34 -3.24
N SER A 53 15.64 -7.58 -2.76
CA SER A 53 14.76 -8.59 -3.34
C SER A 53 13.47 -8.62 -2.53
N LEU A 54 12.33 -8.42 -3.19
CA LEU A 54 11.03 -8.19 -2.58
C LEU A 54 10.06 -9.34 -2.87
N GLU A 55 9.23 -9.66 -1.88
CA GLU A 55 8.16 -10.64 -1.97
C GLU A 55 6.87 -10.00 -1.43
N LEU A 56 5.76 -10.20 -2.13
CA LEU A 56 4.43 -9.75 -1.71
C LEU A 56 3.63 -10.96 -1.21
N MET A 57 3.02 -10.82 -0.05
CA MET A 57 2.20 -11.85 0.58
C MET A 57 0.87 -11.26 1.04
N PHE A 58 -0.21 -12.00 0.84
CA PHE A 58 -1.53 -11.69 1.38
C PHE A 58 -1.84 -12.64 2.52
N GLU A 59 -1.96 -12.10 3.74
CA GLU A 59 -2.11 -12.89 4.96
C GLU A 59 -3.21 -12.30 5.85
N GLN A 60 -3.75 -13.10 6.77
CA GLN A 60 -4.63 -12.56 7.81
C GLN A 60 -3.80 -11.79 8.83
N LEU A 61 -3.90 -10.46 8.81
CA LEU A 61 -3.22 -9.58 9.77
C LEU A 61 -4.19 -9.15 10.87
N PRO A 62 -3.69 -8.70 12.04
CA PRO A 62 -4.53 -8.19 13.11
C PRO A 62 -5.47 -7.07 12.64
N ASP A 63 -6.61 -6.95 13.32
CA ASP A 63 -7.58 -5.89 13.05
C ASP A 63 -6.92 -4.50 13.14
N GLY A 64 -7.32 -3.60 12.23
CA GLY A 64 -6.72 -2.26 12.10
C GLY A 64 -5.36 -2.22 11.39
N VAL A 65 -4.76 -3.37 11.02
CA VAL A 65 -3.50 -3.41 10.26
C VAL A 65 -3.80 -3.66 8.78
N TRP A 66 -3.46 -2.69 7.92
CA TRP A 66 -3.67 -2.82 6.47
C TRP A 66 -2.52 -3.54 5.76
N GLY A 67 -1.30 -3.26 6.20
CA GLY A 67 -0.09 -3.87 5.68
C GLY A 67 1.08 -3.63 6.62
N ILE A 68 2.16 -4.37 6.38
CA ILE A 68 3.47 -4.15 7.00
C ILE A 68 4.55 -4.55 6.00
N HIS A 69 5.68 -3.85 6.04
CA HIS A 69 6.90 -4.30 5.37
C HIS A 69 7.97 -4.74 6.38
N ILE A 70 8.75 -5.76 6.03
CA ILE A 70 9.84 -6.28 6.84
C ILE A 70 11.09 -6.40 5.97
N VAL A 71 12.17 -5.75 6.37
CA VAL A 71 13.46 -5.84 5.67
C VAL A 71 14.50 -6.53 6.55
N ARG A 72 15.17 -7.55 6.00
CA ARG A 72 16.30 -8.26 6.63
C ARG A 72 17.44 -8.42 5.61
N GLY A 73 18.53 -7.68 5.82
CA GLY A 73 19.65 -7.67 4.88
C GLY A 73 19.22 -7.15 3.51
N LYS A 74 19.39 -7.95 2.46
CA LYS A 74 18.97 -7.62 1.08
C LYS A 74 17.57 -8.13 0.70
N ARG A 75 16.82 -8.70 1.65
CA ARG A 75 15.48 -9.23 1.41
C ARG A 75 14.45 -8.35 2.10
N GLY A 76 13.40 -7.96 1.38
CA GLY A 76 12.23 -7.30 1.91
C GLY A 76 10.98 -8.15 1.65
N ARG A 77 9.99 -8.02 2.53
CA ARG A 77 8.66 -8.59 2.35
C ARG A 77 7.62 -7.53 2.60
N ILE A 78 6.58 -7.52 1.79
CA ILE A 78 5.37 -6.74 2.01
C ILE A 78 4.26 -7.74 2.34
N TYR A 79 3.66 -7.59 3.51
CA TYR A 79 2.47 -8.33 3.92
C TYR A 79 1.28 -7.39 3.84
N ILE A 80 0.23 -7.81 3.14
CA ILE A 80 -1.03 -7.07 3.01
C ILE A 80 -2.14 -7.87 3.65
N ASN A 81 -3.01 -7.19 4.38
CA ASN A 81 -4.13 -7.87 5.04
C ASN A 81 -5.11 -8.40 3.99
N ALA A 82 -5.25 -9.72 3.92
CA ALA A 82 -6.10 -10.41 2.98
C ALA A 82 -7.60 -10.15 3.22
N SER A 83 -8.00 -9.65 4.40
CA SER A 83 -9.40 -9.30 4.68
C SER A 83 -9.83 -7.97 4.04
N LEU A 84 -8.90 -7.14 3.57
CA LEU A 84 -9.23 -5.85 2.96
C LEU A 84 -9.95 -6.01 1.61
N PRO A 85 -10.85 -5.07 1.25
CA PRO A 85 -11.33 -4.94 -0.13
C PRO A 85 -10.19 -4.77 -1.13
N LEU A 86 -10.38 -5.20 -2.39
CA LEU A 86 -9.32 -5.22 -3.41
C LEU A 86 -8.61 -3.87 -3.59
N ILE A 87 -9.37 -2.78 -3.66
CA ILE A 87 -8.82 -1.43 -3.81
C ILE A 87 -8.01 -0.99 -2.58
N TRP A 88 -8.34 -1.50 -1.39
CA TRP A 88 -7.60 -1.24 -0.16
C TRP A 88 -6.33 -2.07 -0.04
N ARG A 89 -6.35 -3.31 -0.54
CA ARG A 89 -5.13 -4.09 -0.72
C ARG A 89 -4.16 -3.34 -1.63
N ARG A 90 -4.68 -2.83 -2.75
CA ARG A 90 -3.91 -2.04 -3.71
C ARG A 90 -3.33 -0.77 -3.09
N PHE A 91 -4.15 -0.02 -2.33
CA PHE A 91 -3.70 1.13 -1.57
C PHE A 91 -2.56 0.76 -0.62
N ALA A 92 -2.75 -0.29 0.19
CA ALA A 92 -1.76 -0.75 1.16
C ALA A 92 -0.44 -1.19 0.50
N ILE A 93 -0.48 -1.82 -0.68
CA ILE A 93 0.74 -2.14 -1.45
C ILE A 93 1.56 -0.88 -1.74
N PHE A 94 0.93 0.19 -2.21
CA PHE A 94 1.63 1.43 -2.51
C PHE A 94 2.08 2.18 -1.26
N HIS A 95 1.29 2.14 -0.18
CA HIS A 95 1.67 2.69 1.13
C HIS A 95 2.96 2.02 1.62
N GLU A 96 3.02 0.69 1.68
CA GLU A 96 4.21 -0.05 2.09
C GLU A 96 5.38 0.11 1.11
N THR A 97 5.10 0.23 -0.19
CA THR A 97 6.13 0.51 -1.20
C THR A 97 6.76 1.89 -0.97
N TYR A 98 5.96 2.91 -0.65
CA TYR A 98 6.47 4.23 -0.33
C TYR A 98 7.43 4.19 0.87
N HIS A 99 7.06 3.44 1.91
CA HIS A 99 7.94 3.18 3.04
C HIS A 99 9.27 2.57 2.57
N LEU A 100 9.27 1.48 1.81
CA LEU A 100 10.50 0.85 1.33
C LEU A 100 11.41 1.81 0.53
N LEU A 101 10.83 2.64 -0.33
CA LEU A 101 11.56 3.60 -1.16
C LEU A 101 12.23 4.71 -0.32
N ASN A 102 11.54 5.18 0.72
CA ASN A 102 11.94 6.36 1.47
C ASN A 102 12.61 6.05 2.83
N HIS A 103 12.49 4.81 3.32
CA HIS A 103 12.99 4.40 4.63
C HIS A 103 14.49 4.01 4.64
N ARG A 104 15.21 4.18 3.51
CA ARG A 104 16.66 3.88 3.35
C ARG A 104 17.61 4.56 4.36
N LYS A 105 17.14 5.46 5.22
CA LYS A 105 17.95 6.14 6.25
C LYS A 105 17.51 5.89 7.70
N GLY A 106 16.47 5.08 7.91
CA GLY A 106 15.98 4.64 9.22
C GLY A 106 15.42 5.75 10.12
N HIS A 107 14.76 5.33 11.20
CA HIS A 107 14.19 6.21 12.25
C HIS A 107 15.18 7.27 12.76
N ARG A 108 16.49 6.96 12.73
CA ARG A 108 17.57 7.87 13.15
C ARG A 108 17.74 9.10 12.24
N PHE A 109 17.52 8.96 10.93
CA PHE A 109 17.59 10.12 10.01
C PHE A 109 16.37 11.02 10.18
N TRP A 110 15.21 10.43 10.45
CA TRP A 110 13.94 11.15 10.62
C TRP A 110 13.78 11.80 12.00
N THR A 111 14.44 11.29 13.04
CA THR A 111 14.60 12.04 14.30
C THR A 111 15.45 13.31 14.17
N HIS A 112 16.21 13.46 13.08
CA HIS A 112 17.08 14.61 12.81
C HIS A 112 16.60 15.51 11.67
N THR A 113 15.58 15.11 10.92
CA THR A 113 14.85 15.99 10.00
C THR A 113 13.55 16.43 10.68
N PHE A 114 13.07 17.65 10.41
CA PHE A 114 11.84 18.20 11.02
C PHE A 114 10.54 17.49 10.56
N VAL A 115 10.63 16.28 10.00
CA VAL A 115 9.48 15.52 9.49
C VAL A 115 8.99 14.60 10.61
N SER A 116 7.79 14.87 11.14
CA SER A 116 7.15 14.01 12.14
C SER A 116 6.75 12.66 11.53
N MET A 117 6.59 11.62 12.37
CA MET A 117 6.08 10.31 11.93
C MET A 117 4.70 10.44 11.27
N GLU A 118 3.82 11.26 11.84
CA GLU A 118 2.51 11.61 11.26
C GLU A 118 2.64 12.21 9.85
N SER A 119 3.62 13.10 9.63
CA SER A 119 3.88 13.66 8.31
C SER A 119 4.41 12.61 7.32
N PHE A 120 5.06 11.55 7.78
CA PHE A 120 5.59 10.49 6.93
C PHE A 120 4.47 9.53 6.49
N GLU A 121 3.63 9.09 7.42
CA GLU A 121 2.44 8.29 7.12
C GLU A 121 1.49 9.04 6.18
N ASN A 122 1.25 10.33 6.43
CA ASN A 122 0.43 11.17 5.54
C ASN A 122 1.01 11.24 4.11
N ARG A 123 2.34 11.24 3.96
CA ARG A 123 2.96 11.22 2.62
C ARG A 123 2.84 9.86 1.96
N ALA A 124 2.97 8.77 2.71
CA ALA A 124 2.73 7.42 2.21
C ALA A 124 1.28 7.27 1.71
N ASP A 125 0.31 7.72 2.50
CA ASP A 125 -1.12 7.72 2.13
C ASP A 125 -1.39 8.57 0.89
N THR A 126 -0.83 9.78 0.85
CA THR A 126 -1.00 10.69 -0.29
C THR A 126 -0.42 10.09 -1.57
N PHE A 127 0.77 9.49 -1.49
CA PHE A 127 1.39 8.77 -2.61
C PHE A 127 0.55 7.58 -3.05
N ALA A 128 0.06 6.78 -2.11
CA ALA A 128 -0.78 5.62 -2.39
C ALA A 128 -2.07 6.01 -3.10
N TRP A 129 -2.76 7.06 -2.62
CA TRP A 129 -3.93 7.62 -3.30
C TRP A 129 -3.60 8.11 -4.71
N ALA A 130 -2.49 8.80 -4.89
CA ALA A 130 -2.04 9.26 -6.20
C ALA A 130 -1.69 8.12 -7.16
N ALA A 131 -1.21 6.99 -6.64
CA ALA A 131 -0.83 5.81 -7.42
C ALA A 131 -2.06 5.01 -7.87
N ILE A 132 -3.12 4.95 -7.06
CA ILE A 132 -4.36 4.23 -7.38
C ILE A 132 -5.47 5.12 -7.95
N TRP A 133 -5.22 6.43 -8.10
CA TRP A 133 -6.25 7.38 -8.50
C TRP A 133 -6.98 7.01 -9.80
N PRO A 134 -6.28 6.61 -10.88
CA PRO A 134 -6.96 6.16 -12.10
C PRO A 134 -7.93 5.01 -11.81
N GLU A 135 -7.46 3.98 -11.10
CA GLU A 135 -8.25 2.79 -10.80
C GLU A 135 -9.45 3.09 -9.88
N TRP A 136 -9.25 3.92 -8.86
CA TRP A 136 -10.33 4.40 -7.99
C TRP A 136 -11.40 5.16 -8.77
N SER A 137 -10.98 6.09 -9.65
CA SER A 137 -11.90 6.96 -10.39
C SER A 137 -12.71 6.22 -11.46
N GLU A 138 -12.17 5.12 -12.00
CA GLU A 138 -12.79 4.31 -13.04
C GLU A 138 -13.71 3.23 -12.46
N GLY A 139 -13.49 2.82 -11.20
CA GLY A 139 -14.32 1.83 -10.51
C GLY A 139 -14.19 0.40 -11.05
N ASP A 140 -13.11 0.09 -11.78
CA ASP A 140 -12.84 -1.25 -12.32
C ASP A 140 -11.68 -1.91 -11.57
N TYR A 141 -11.99 -3.00 -10.88
CA TYR A 141 -11.06 -3.75 -10.01
C TYR A 141 -10.99 -5.24 -10.39
N ARG A 142 -11.54 -5.62 -11.55
CA ARG A 142 -11.73 -7.03 -11.93
C ARG A 142 -10.42 -7.79 -12.13
N ASP A 143 -9.36 -7.09 -12.48
CA ASP A 143 -8.05 -7.67 -12.74
C ASP A 143 -7.26 -7.98 -11.45
N TRP A 144 -7.81 -7.69 -10.26
CA TRP A 144 -7.14 -7.83 -8.96
C TRP A 144 -7.77 -8.89 -8.04
N ALA A 145 -8.76 -9.63 -8.54
CA ALA A 145 -9.47 -10.68 -7.82
C ALA A 145 -8.72 -12.02 -7.84
#